data_AF-A0A326U884-F1
#
_entry.id   AF-A0A326U884-F1
#
_cell.length_a   1.000
_cell.length_b   1.000
_cell.length_c   1.000
_cell.angle_alpha   90.00
_cell.angle_beta   90.00
_cell.angle_gamma   90.00
#
_symmetry.space_group_name_H-M   'P 1'
#
loop_
_entity.id
_entity.type
_entity.pdbx_description
1 polymer ?
#
loop_
_entity_poly.entity_id
_entity_poly.type
_entity_poly.pdbx_seq_one_letter_code
_entity_poly.pdbx_strand_id
1 'polypeptide(L)'
;TTQNCSRCGQRVKKSLSVRTHLCPGCGLLLDRDHNAALNILHKALQGTVGQTGTDEGVSSNASGQPAATRRRTAAPRKQAG
;
A
#
# COMPACT_ATOMS: atom_id res chain seq x y z
N THR A 1 -16.98 -1.28 2.24
CA THR A 1 -16.61 -2.00 3.47
C THR A 1 -15.62 -3.10 3.19
N THR A 2 -14.57 -3.22 4.00
CA THR A 2 -13.58 -4.31 3.88
C THR A 2 -14.24 -5.69 4.03
N GLN A 3 -13.86 -6.63 3.17
CA GLN A 3 -14.26 -8.04 3.28
C GLN A 3 -13.18 -8.87 4.00
N ASN A 4 -11.99 -8.31 4.20
CA ASN A 4 -10.86 -9.05 4.76
C ASN A 4 -10.92 -9.04 6.29
N CYS A 5 -10.74 -10.19 6.90
CA CYS A 5 -10.54 -10.30 8.35
C CYS A 5 -9.24 -9.60 8.74
N SER A 6 -9.30 -8.66 9.68
CA SER A 6 -8.10 -7.96 10.17
C SER A 6 -7.10 -8.90 10.87
N ARG A 7 -7.57 -10.02 11.43
CA ARG A 7 -6.73 -10.99 12.16
C ARG A 7 -5.99 -11.96 11.23
N CYS A 8 -6.70 -12.61 10.30
CA CYS A 8 -6.12 -13.69 9.48
C CYS A 8 -6.07 -13.38 7.97
N GLY A 9 -6.56 -12.21 7.53
CA GLY A 9 -6.57 -11.83 6.12
C GLY A 9 -7.62 -12.52 5.25
N GLN A 10 -8.32 -13.53 5.76
CA GLN A 10 -9.33 -14.26 4.98
C GLN A 10 -10.47 -13.35 4.55
N ARG A 11 -10.87 -13.47 3.28
CA ARG A 11 -11.98 -12.73 2.70
C ARG A 11 -13.32 -13.38 3.05
N VAL A 12 -14.18 -12.63 3.73
CA VAL A 12 -15.52 -13.05 4.12
C VAL A 12 -16.53 -12.29 3.26
N LYS A 13 -17.15 -12.99 2.31
CA LYS A 13 -18.23 -12.42 1.46
C LYS A 13 -19.50 -12.28 2.29
N LYS A 14 -20.06 -11.07 2.33
CA LYS A 14 -21.31 -10.75 3.03
C LYS A 14 -21.94 -9.49 2.45
N SER A 15 -23.25 -9.33 2.60
CA SER A 15 -23.96 -8.13 2.16
C SER A 15 -23.63 -6.92 3.04
N LEU A 16 -23.88 -5.71 2.55
CA LEU A 16 -23.66 -4.48 3.30
C LEU A 16 -24.53 -4.38 4.57
N SER A 17 -25.67 -5.08 4.61
CA SER A 17 -26.57 -5.11 5.77
C SER A 17 -25.98 -5.84 6.98
N VAL A 18 -24.97 -6.69 6.78
CA VAL A 18 -24.34 -7.45 7.87
C VAL A 18 -23.35 -6.57 8.63
N ARG A 19 -23.76 -6.06 9.79
CA ARG A 19 -22.94 -5.21 10.67
C ARG A 19 -21.94 -5.97 11.55
N THR A 20 -22.12 -7.27 11.75
CA THR A 20 -21.14 -8.08 12.50
C THR A 20 -20.14 -8.75 11.56
N HIS A 21 -18.85 -8.70 11.89
CA HIS A 21 -17.81 -9.49 11.25
C HIS A 21 -17.57 -10.75 12.06
N LEU A 22 -18.04 -11.88 11.55
CA LEU A 22 -17.66 -13.22 11.99
C LEU A 22 -16.72 -13.84 10.95
N CYS A 23 -15.49 -14.13 11.35
CA CYS A 23 -14.52 -14.79 10.48
C CYS A 23 -14.56 -16.31 10.65
N PRO A 24 -14.92 -17.09 9.61
CA PRO A 24 -14.94 -18.55 9.70
C PRO A 24 -13.54 -19.17 9.80
N GLY A 25 -12.48 -18.45 9.41
CA GLY A 25 -11.11 -18.96 9.46
C GLY A 25 -10.44 -18.85 10.82
N CYS A 26 -10.76 -17.83 11.62
CA CYS A 26 -10.09 -17.58 12.91
C CYS A 26 -11.05 -17.26 14.07
N GLY A 27 -12.36 -17.33 13.84
CA GLY A 27 -13.38 -17.08 14.86
C GLY A 27 -13.51 -15.62 15.31
N LEU A 28 -12.85 -14.65 14.64
CA LEU A 28 -12.94 -13.24 15.01
C LEU A 28 -14.38 -12.74 14.92
N LEU A 29 -14.92 -12.22 16.02
CA LEU A 29 -16.26 -11.63 16.11
C LEU A 29 -16.14 -10.19 16.60
N LEU A 30 -16.43 -9.21 15.73
CA LEU A 30 -16.45 -7.79 16.07
C LEU A 30 -17.26 -6.97 15.06
N ASP A 31 -17.45 -5.68 15.29
CA ASP A 31 -18.18 -4.81 14.36
C ASP A 31 -17.47 -4.65 12.99
N ARG A 32 -18.25 -4.65 11.92
CA ARG A 32 -17.76 -4.56 10.53
C ARG A 32 -16.92 -3.32 10.25
N ASP A 33 -17.27 -2.18 10.84
CA ASP A 33 -16.56 -0.92 10.64
C ASP A 33 -15.30 -0.87 11.52
N HIS A 34 -15.35 -1.47 12.71
CA HIS A 34 -14.14 -1.69 13.52
C HIS A 34 -13.13 -2.62 12.81
N ASN A 35 -13.59 -3.70 12.16
CA ASN A 35 -12.74 -4.54 11.30
C ASN A 35 -12.10 -3.73 10.17
N ALA A 36 -12.85 -2.78 9.60
CA ALA A 36 -12.36 -1.89 8.55
C ALA A 36 -11.25 -0.97 9.05
N ALA A 37 -11.42 -0.35 10.21
CA ALA A 37 -10.42 0.50 10.83
C ALA A 37 -9.10 -0.26 11.06
N LEU A 38 -9.16 -1.50 11.56
CA LEU A 38 -7.97 -2.32 11.77
C LEU A 38 -7.25 -2.66 10.46
N ASN A 39 -7.99 -2.97 9.39
CA ASN A 39 -7.37 -3.20 8.07
C ASN A 39 -6.68 -1.94 7.52
N ILE A 40 -7.26 -0.76 7.75
CA ILE A 40 -6.67 0.52 7.35
C ILE A 40 -5.40 0.78 8.17
N LEU A 41 -5.45 0.58 9.49
CA LEU A 41 -4.29 0.68 10.37
C LEU A 41 -3.16 -0.25 9.92
N HIS A 42 -3.47 -1.52 9.65
CA HIS A 42 -2.49 -2.49 9.16
C HIS A 42 -1.85 -2.02 7.84
N LYS A 43 -2.64 -1.52 6.88
CA LYS A 43 -2.12 -0.96 5.62
C LYS A 43 -1.26 0.27 5.85
N ALA A 44 -1.64 1.16 6.77
CA ALA A 44 -0.87 2.36 7.09
C ALA A 44 0.49 2.00 7.70
N LEU A 45 0.53 1.01 8.60
CA LEU A 45 1.77 0.50 9.20
C LEU A 45 2.64 -0.26 8.19
N GLN A 46 2.03 -0.93 7.20
CA GLN A 46 2.76 -1.60 6.11
C GLN A 46 3.27 -0.60 5.06
N GLY A 47 2.57 0.52 4.85
CA GLY A 47 2.86 1.52 3.83
C GLY A 47 4.05 2.43 4.11
N THR A 48 4.65 2.39 5.30
CA THR A 48 5.81 3.22 5.66
C THR A 48 7.16 2.63 5.23
N VAL A 49 7.19 1.44 4.62
CA VAL A 49 8.43 0.76 4.16
C VAL A 49 8.66 0.88 2.63
N GLY A 50 7.79 1.58 1.88
CA GLY A 50 7.72 1.41 0.42
C GLY A 50 7.68 2.66 -0.46
N GLN A 51 8.21 3.82 -0.04
CA GLN A 51 8.56 4.90 -0.99
C GLN A 51 10.01 4.75 -1.46
N THR A 52 10.40 3.55 -1.87
CA THR A 52 11.63 3.28 -2.63
C THR A 52 11.22 2.59 -3.92
N GLY A 53 10.71 3.39 -4.85
CA GLY A 53 10.16 2.88 -6.09
C GLY A 53 9.38 3.94 -6.84
N THR A 54 9.97 5.12 -7.05
CA THR A 54 9.71 5.81 -8.31
C THR A 54 10.48 5.00 -9.35
N ASP A 55 9.85 3.96 -9.89
CA ASP A 55 10.15 3.65 -11.27
C ASP A 55 9.76 4.93 -12.03
N GLU A 56 10.77 5.68 -12.47
CA GLU A 56 10.55 6.75 -13.44
C GLU A 56 10.17 6.08 -14.75
N GLY A 57 8.90 5.66 -14.83
CA GLY A 57 8.22 5.55 -16.10
C GLY A 57 8.32 6.92 -16.74
N VAL A 58 9.21 7.04 -17.73
CA VAL A 58 9.27 8.16 -18.67
C VAL A 58 7.85 8.35 -19.21
N SER A 59 7.14 9.30 -18.61
CA SER A 59 5.89 9.79 -19.15
C SER A 59 6.29 10.82 -20.19
N SER A 60 6.63 10.34 -21.39
CA SER A 60 6.66 11.20 -22.57
C SER A 60 5.27 11.84 -22.69
N ASN A 61 5.14 13.10 -22.29
CA ASN A 61 4.00 13.93 -22.63
C ASN A 61 3.84 13.94 -24.16
N ALA A 62 2.60 14.03 -24.64
CA ALA A 62 2.18 13.80 -26.03
C ALA A 62 2.85 14.68 -27.12
N SER A 63 3.86 15.47 -26.77
CA SER A 63 4.68 16.29 -27.67
C SER A 63 6.17 15.93 -27.67
N GLY A 64 6.58 14.82 -27.03
CA GLY A 64 7.90 14.21 -27.27
C GLY A 64 9.14 15.02 -26.84
N GLN A 65 9.02 15.93 -25.87
CA GLN A 65 10.19 16.66 -25.35
C GLN A 65 10.73 15.98 -24.08
N PRO A 66 12.05 15.69 -23.98
CA PRO A 66 12.63 15.21 -22.74
C PRO A 66 12.58 16.33 -21.71
N ALA A 67 11.90 16.11 -20.58
CA ALA A 67 11.92 17.02 -19.45
C ALA A 67 13.38 17.22 -18.99
N ALA A 68 13.94 18.39 -19.28
CA ALA A 68 15.31 18.75 -18.97
C ALA A 68 15.46 19.05 -17.47
N THR A 69 15.39 18.03 -16.62
CA THR A 69 15.81 18.14 -15.23
C THR A 69 17.32 17.96 -15.17
N ARG A 70 18.04 19.08 -14.95
CA ARG A 70 19.50 19.13 -14.77
C ARG A 70 19.99 18.06 -13.79
N ARG A 71 20.75 17.08 -14.30
CA ARG A 71 21.52 16.12 -13.49
C ARG A 71 22.65 16.87 -12.77
N ARG A 72 22.62 16.89 -11.44
CA ARG A 72 23.85 17.07 -10.65
C ARG A 72 24.54 15.71 -10.60
N THR A 73 25.57 15.52 -11.42
CA THR A 73 26.47 14.37 -11.32
C THR A 73 27.20 14.44 -9.96
N ALA A 74 26.89 13.52 -9.05
CA ALA A 74 27.78 13.22 -7.94
C ALA A 74 28.89 12.31 -8.50
N ALA A 75 30.10 12.86 -8.61
CA ALA A 75 31.29 12.11 -9.01
C ALA A 75 31.64 11.05 -7.94
N PRO A 76 32.08 9.84 -8.32
CA PRO A 76 32.60 8.88 -7.35
C PRO A 76 33.98 9.34 -6.85
N ARG A 77 34.14 9.45 -5.53
CA ARG A 77 35.44 9.65 -4.87
C ARG A 77 36.31 8.41 -5.10
N LYS A 78 37.41 8.56 -5.85
CA LYS A 78 38.54 7.61 -5.84
C LYS A 78 39.17 7.60 -4.44
N GLN A 79 39.25 6.45 -3.79
CA GLN A 79 40.19 6.22 -2.71
C GLN A 79 41.41 5.52 -3.30
N ALA A 80 42.53 6.22 -3.27
CA ALA A 80 43.86 5.67 -3.41
C ALA A 80 44.36 5.29 -2.01
N GLY A 81 44.98 4.13 -1.89
CA GLY A 81 45.64 3.60 -0.70
C GLY A 81 46.27 2.27 -1.04
#